data_AF-A0A4V1SJ82-F1
#
_entry.id   AF-A0A4V1SJ82-F1
#
_cell.length_a   1.000
_cell.length_b   1.000
_cell.length_c   1.000
_cell.angle_alpha   90.00
_cell.angle_beta   90.00
_cell.angle_gamma   90.00
#
_symmetry.space_group_name_H-M   'P 1'
#
loop_
_entity.id
_entity.type
_entity.pdbx_description
1 polymer ?
#
loop_
_entity_poly.entity_id
_entity_poly.type
_entity_poly.pdbx_seq_one_letter_code
_entity_poly.pdbx_strand_id
1 'polypeptide(L)'
;MIVKFRIRRDTAANWTSVNPVLALGEPGLETDTRRIKHGDGTTAWNSLAYSKGAVAWGDITGTLSAQTDLQAALDAKQAAITPAALTKTDDTNVTLTLGGSPSTALFAAASLTLGWTGQLPVARGGTGVSTSTGSGAVVLATAPTFTTSITLGSTSNTNFLFNASSGSVAGRFQLDGAGNLVFRNETSGGLFFDAFNGTITFRNYGSGSATLFRIGTTDVRAGADNTINLGIASHRWKEVFAGNATINTSDERLKDWLGGLAEAEVRAGLRIADAIGLYRWLEGSRVHVGVRAQQVARILIEEGVETPQPMDFAADVFVAEPDRPSFRMAFLTFDTWEAEREPVMREVCVKRATQSAPAVRDSVQRIATPSYRPKVGEVVDADGLVWRERKAGNLFGIRTGELALFLSACEAAERRRMSALLDQLTT
;
A
#
# COMPACT_ATOMS: atom_id res chain seq x y z
N MET A 1 -100.13 -77.21 28.18
CA MET A 1 -99.77 -77.30 29.61
C MET A 1 -98.35 -76.76 29.75
N ILE A 2 -98.15 -75.58 30.36
CA ILE A 2 -96.82 -74.99 30.56
C ILE A 2 -96.30 -75.47 31.92
N VAL A 3 -95.22 -76.24 31.94
CA VAL A 3 -94.54 -76.64 33.19
C VAL A 3 -93.62 -75.49 33.63
N LYS A 4 -93.88 -74.92 34.81
CA LYS A 4 -92.96 -73.98 35.47
C LYS A 4 -91.95 -74.78 36.29
N PHE A 5 -90.68 -74.73 35.92
CA PHE A 5 -89.59 -75.29 36.72
C PHE A 5 -89.04 -74.23 37.68
N ARG A 6 -88.89 -74.57 38.97
CA ARG A 6 -88.33 -73.69 40.01
C ARG A 6 -87.10 -74.38 40.60
N ILE A 7 -85.92 -73.77 40.45
CA ILE A 7 -84.70 -74.27 41.08
C ILE A 7 -84.84 -74.22 42.61
N ARG A 8 -84.18 -75.17 43.28
CA ARG A 8 -84.11 -75.17 44.74
C ARG A 8 -83.33 -73.93 45.17
N ARG A 9 -83.91 -73.14 46.07
CA ARG A 9 -83.41 -71.81 46.43
C ARG A 9 -83.77 -71.48 47.86
N ASP A 10 -82.84 -70.88 48.56
CA ASP A 10 -82.95 -70.43 49.95
C ASP A 10 -81.86 -69.37 50.22
N THR A 11 -81.86 -68.74 51.39
CA THR A 11 -80.77 -67.84 51.81
C THR A 11 -79.49 -68.63 52.08
N ALA A 12 -78.33 -67.99 51.95
CA ALA A 12 -77.03 -68.63 52.25
C ALA A 12 -77.00 -69.19 53.68
N ALA A 13 -77.59 -68.48 54.65
CA ALA A 13 -77.70 -68.92 56.03
C ALA A 13 -78.54 -70.19 56.18
N ASN A 14 -79.70 -70.27 55.52
CA ASN A 14 -80.57 -71.45 55.59
C ASN A 14 -79.95 -72.65 54.87
N TRP A 15 -79.33 -72.44 53.71
CA TRP A 15 -78.58 -73.50 53.04
C TRP A 15 -77.44 -74.04 53.92
N THR A 16 -76.74 -73.15 54.62
CA THR A 16 -75.64 -73.53 55.52
C THR A 16 -76.13 -74.29 56.74
N SER A 17 -77.28 -73.89 57.31
CA SER A 17 -77.86 -74.50 58.50
C SER A 17 -78.53 -75.85 58.21
N VAL A 18 -79.25 -75.97 57.10
CA VAL A 18 -79.89 -77.23 56.69
C VAL A 18 -78.83 -78.18 56.11
N ASN A 19 -77.81 -77.63 55.46
CA ASN A 19 -76.69 -78.31 54.84
C ASN A 19 -77.08 -79.57 54.03
N PRO A 20 -78.06 -79.49 53.12
CA PRO A 20 -78.51 -80.65 52.39
C PRO A 20 -77.46 -81.11 51.37
N VAL A 21 -77.48 -82.40 51.02
CA VAL A 21 -76.84 -82.90 49.80
C VAL A 21 -77.79 -82.65 48.64
N LEU A 22 -77.34 -81.91 47.62
CA LEU A 22 -78.09 -81.66 46.40
C LEU A 22 -77.87 -82.83 45.41
N ALA A 23 -78.91 -83.18 44.66
CA ALA A 23 -78.79 -84.24 43.66
C ALA A 23 -77.77 -83.86 42.58
N LEU A 24 -77.25 -84.86 41.86
CA LEU A 24 -76.26 -84.63 40.80
C LEU A 24 -76.80 -83.65 39.75
N GLY A 25 -76.07 -82.56 39.52
CA GLY A 25 -76.43 -81.49 38.60
C GLY A 25 -77.54 -80.56 39.10
N GLU A 26 -78.13 -80.79 40.28
CA GLU A 26 -79.17 -79.93 40.85
C GLU A 26 -78.56 -78.57 41.23
N PRO A 27 -79.03 -77.46 40.63
CA PRO A 27 -78.57 -76.13 41.00
C PRO A 27 -79.27 -75.68 42.29
N GLY A 28 -78.46 -75.34 43.30
CA GLY A 28 -78.92 -74.61 44.48
C GLY A 28 -78.51 -73.15 44.38
N LEU A 29 -79.49 -72.25 44.48
CA LEU A 29 -79.28 -70.81 44.47
C LEU A 29 -79.35 -70.26 45.90
N GLU A 30 -78.30 -69.54 46.31
CA GLU A 30 -78.36 -68.61 47.43
C GLU A 30 -79.06 -67.33 46.99
N THR A 31 -80.27 -67.09 47.50
CA THR A 31 -81.10 -65.98 47.01
C THR A 31 -80.58 -64.60 47.41
N ASP A 32 -79.74 -64.52 48.44
CA ASP A 32 -79.17 -63.31 49.02
C ASP A 32 -77.77 -62.96 48.47
N THR A 33 -76.87 -63.94 48.32
CA THR A 33 -75.52 -63.72 47.74
C THR A 33 -75.50 -63.83 46.21
N ARG A 34 -76.58 -64.35 45.62
CA ARG A 34 -76.72 -64.71 44.20
C ARG A 34 -75.69 -65.70 43.70
N ARG A 35 -75.07 -66.46 44.61
CA ARG A 35 -74.13 -67.52 44.22
C ARG A 35 -74.86 -68.83 43.99
N ILE A 36 -74.35 -69.61 43.06
CA ILE A 36 -74.89 -70.92 42.70
C ILE A 36 -73.84 -71.97 43.02
N LYS A 37 -74.29 -73.05 43.66
CA LYS A 37 -73.54 -74.30 43.73
C LYS A 37 -74.32 -75.36 42.97
N HIS A 38 -73.60 -76.29 42.35
CA HIS A 38 -74.20 -77.43 41.66
C HIS A 38 -73.95 -78.68 42.50
N GLY A 39 -75.02 -79.42 42.81
CA GLY A 39 -74.90 -80.69 43.50
C GLY A 39 -74.10 -81.70 42.69
N ASP A 40 -73.26 -82.48 43.36
CA ASP A 40 -72.58 -83.65 42.79
C ASP A 40 -73.26 -84.96 43.23
N GLY A 41 -74.38 -84.88 43.97
CA GLY A 41 -75.13 -86.03 44.48
C GLY A 41 -74.60 -86.61 45.79
N THR A 42 -73.45 -86.15 46.30
CA THR A 42 -72.80 -86.75 47.49
C THR A 42 -72.31 -85.73 48.51
N THR A 43 -71.88 -84.55 48.07
CA THR A 43 -71.27 -83.52 48.90
C THR A 43 -72.35 -82.60 49.48
N ALA A 44 -72.31 -82.40 50.79
CA ALA A 44 -73.22 -81.47 51.47
C ALA A 44 -72.94 -80.02 51.04
N TRP A 45 -73.99 -79.18 51.05
CA TRP A 45 -73.96 -77.78 50.60
C TRP A 45 -72.71 -77.00 51.04
N ASN A 46 -72.32 -77.13 52.31
CA ASN A 46 -71.21 -76.39 52.91
C ASN A 46 -69.85 -76.70 52.27
N SER A 47 -69.67 -77.91 51.74
CA SER A 47 -68.42 -78.36 51.14
C SER A 47 -68.42 -78.25 49.61
N LEU A 48 -69.56 -77.99 48.97
CA LEU A 48 -69.62 -77.72 47.53
C LEU A 48 -68.92 -76.39 47.19
N ALA A 49 -68.16 -76.38 46.10
CA ALA A 49 -67.57 -75.15 45.56
C ALA A 49 -68.63 -74.30 44.84
N TYR A 50 -68.49 -72.99 44.90
CA TYR A 50 -69.29 -72.09 44.08
C TYR A 50 -68.88 -72.19 42.60
N SER A 51 -69.86 -71.99 41.71
CA SER A 51 -69.59 -71.86 40.28
C SER A 51 -68.69 -70.65 40.02
N LYS A 52 -67.65 -70.82 39.19
CA LYS A 52 -66.73 -69.72 38.81
C LYS A 52 -67.29 -69.00 37.58
N GLY A 53 -67.44 -67.68 37.68
CA GLY A 53 -67.76 -66.83 36.52
C GLY A 53 -66.51 -66.52 35.70
N ALA A 54 -66.66 -66.31 34.39
CA ALA A 54 -65.63 -65.66 33.60
C ALA A 54 -65.43 -64.22 34.12
N VAL A 55 -64.19 -63.82 34.37
CA VAL A 55 -63.85 -62.43 34.74
C VAL A 55 -63.92 -61.53 33.52
N ALA A 56 -64.47 -60.32 33.68
CA ALA A 56 -64.51 -59.32 32.63
C ALA A 56 -63.10 -58.83 32.30
N TRP A 57 -62.83 -58.58 31.02
CA TRP A 57 -61.54 -58.08 30.57
C TRP A 57 -61.34 -56.65 31.10
N GLY A 58 -60.29 -56.44 31.90
CA GLY A 58 -59.98 -55.14 32.56
C GLY A 58 -59.93 -55.19 34.09
N ASP A 59 -60.50 -56.19 34.74
CA ASP A 59 -60.54 -56.33 36.22
C ASP A 59 -59.49 -57.33 36.77
N ILE A 60 -58.42 -57.56 36.00
CA ILE A 60 -57.33 -58.45 36.43
C ILE A 60 -56.48 -57.74 37.48
N THR A 61 -56.69 -58.06 38.76
CA THR A 61 -55.88 -57.54 39.87
C THR A 61 -54.55 -58.30 40.00
N GLY A 62 -53.43 -57.60 39.97
CA GLY A 62 -52.07 -58.15 40.13
C GLY A 62 -50.98 -57.25 39.53
N THR A 63 -49.71 -57.66 39.65
CA THR A 63 -48.59 -57.00 38.96
C THR A 63 -48.53 -57.44 37.50
N LEU A 64 -48.15 -56.53 36.58
CA LEU A 64 -48.11 -56.82 35.14
C LEU A 64 -47.22 -58.03 34.79
N SER A 65 -46.16 -58.27 35.56
CA SER A 65 -45.28 -59.43 35.40
C SER A 65 -45.96 -60.79 35.61
N ALA A 66 -47.11 -60.83 36.30
CA ALA A 66 -47.92 -62.03 36.45
C ALA A 66 -48.87 -62.27 35.27
N GLN A 67 -49.01 -61.29 34.36
CA GLN A 67 -49.85 -61.35 33.16
C GLN A 67 -48.92 -61.38 31.93
N THR A 68 -48.38 -62.57 31.65
CA THR A 68 -47.31 -62.75 30.65
C THR A 68 -47.73 -62.43 29.22
N ASP A 69 -49.01 -62.55 28.91
CA ASP A 69 -49.62 -62.18 27.63
C ASP A 69 -49.65 -60.65 27.43
N LEU A 70 -50.03 -59.90 28.46
CA LEU A 70 -50.02 -58.44 28.45
C LEU A 70 -48.60 -57.89 28.46
N GLN A 71 -47.69 -58.50 29.24
CA GLN A 71 -46.27 -58.15 29.22
C GLN A 71 -45.66 -58.39 27.83
N ALA A 72 -45.94 -59.54 27.20
CA ALA A 72 -45.46 -59.83 25.85
C ALA A 72 -46.03 -58.87 24.81
N ALA A 73 -47.31 -58.51 24.90
CA ALA A 73 -47.93 -57.52 24.02
C ALA A 73 -47.29 -56.14 24.21
N LEU A 74 -47.00 -55.74 25.45
CA LEU A 74 -46.33 -54.47 25.75
C LEU A 74 -44.89 -54.47 25.26
N ASP A 75 -44.13 -55.52 25.53
CA ASP A 75 -42.75 -55.68 25.08
C ASP A 75 -42.66 -55.66 23.55
N ALA A 76 -43.61 -56.29 22.86
CA ALA A 76 -43.71 -56.23 21.40
C ALA A 76 -44.02 -54.81 20.89
N LYS A 77 -44.86 -54.05 21.60
CA LYS A 77 -45.13 -52.64 21.27
C LYS A 77 -43.94 -51.73 21.57
N GLN A 78 -43.19 -52.01 22.64
CA GLN A 78 -41.98 -51.28 23.01
C GLN A 78 -40.83 -51.59 22.05
N ALA A 79 -40.64 -52.84 21.64
CA ALA A 79 -39.64 -53.24 20.65
C ALA A 79 -39.90 -52.63 19.26
N ALA A 80 -41.17 -52.36 18.92
CA ALA A 80 -41.52 -51.61 17.71
C ALA A 80 -41.06 -50.14 17.75
N ILE A 81 -40.72 -49.60 18.92
CA ILE A 81 -40.09 -48.28 19.07
C ILE A 81 -38.58 -48.47 18.90
N THR A 82 -38.13 -48.50 17.64
CA THR A 82 -36.69 -48.52 17.34
C THR A 82 -36.11 -47.12 17.56
N PRO A 83 -35.12 -46.94 18.46
CA PRO A 83 -34.49 -45.65 18.64
C PRO A 83 -33.78 -45.20 17.37
N ALA A 84 -33.88 -43.91 17.06
CA ALA A 84 -33.26 -43.30 15.90
C ALA A 84 -32.26 -42.21 16.30
N ALA A 85 -31.27 -42.01 15.43
CA ALA A 85 -30.21 -41.05 15.66
C ALA A 85 -30.62 -39.62 15.29
N LEU A 86 -30.29 -38.69 16.19
CA LEU A 86 -30.07 -37.29 15.85
C LEU A 86 -28.61 -37.13 15.44
N THR A 87 -28.40 -36.75 14.18
CA THR A 87 -27.05 -36.56 13.62
C THR A 87 -26.79 -35.09 13.31
N LYS A 88 -25.52 -34.70 13.30
CA LYS A 88 -25.08 -33.35 12.94
C LYS A 88 -24.00 -33.41 11.88
N THR A 89 -23.88 -32.33 11.12
CA THR A 89 -22.74 -32.07 10.26
C THR A 89 -22.25 -30.66 10.58
N ASP A 90 -21.05 -30.56 11.16
CA ASP A 90 -20.43 -29.27 11.47
C ASP A 90 -19.84 -28.65 10.19
N ASP A 91 -19.78 -27.32 10.16
CA ASP A 91 -18.96 -26.56 9.22
C ASP A 91 -17.62 -26.18 9.87
N THR A 92 -16.65 -25.73 9.07
CA THR A 92 -15.36 -25.20 9.56
C THR A 92 -15.53 -24.06 10.59
N ASN A 93 -16.62 -23.29 10.52
CA ASN A 93 -16.84 -22.13 11.38
C ASN A 93 -17.85 -22.34 12.53
N VAL A 94 -18.61 -23.43 12.51
CA VAL A 94 -19.69 -23.69 13.47
C VAL A 94 -19.63 -25.14 13.95
N THR A 95 -19.34 -25.32 15.23
CA THR A 95 -19.37 -26.63 15.91
C THR A 95 -20.54 -26.68 16.87
N LEU A 96 -21.43 -27.67 16.73
CA LEU A 96 -22.50 -27.93 17.70
C LEU A 96 -22.17 -29.16 18.54
N THR A 97 -22.10 -29.02 19.85
CA THR A 97 -21.92 -30.18 20.73
C THR A 97 -23.29 -30.78 21.09
N LEU A 98 -23.50 -32.05 20.73
CA LEU A 98 -24.67 -32.82 21.20
C LEU A 98 -24.31 -33.56 22.49
N GLY A 99 -25.03 -33.31 23.58
CA GLY A 99 -24.87 -34.04 24.84
C GLY A 99 -25.74 -35.31 24.92
N GLY A 100 -25.48 -36.18 25.90
CA GLY A 100 -26.25 -37.40 26.14
C GLY A 100 -26.00 -38.52 25.11
N SER A 101 -27.05 -39.26 24.73
CA SER A 101 -27.00 -40.35 23.75
C SER A 101 -27.80 -40.01 22.49
N PRO A 102 -27.32 -39.06 21.65
CA PRO A 102 -28.07 -38.55 20.50
C PRO A 102 -28.40 -39.63 19.45
N SER A 103 -27.65 -40.72 19.40
CA SER A 103 -27.87 -41.85 18.49
C SER A 103 -29.17 -42.62 18.72
N THR A 104 -29.85 -42.40 19.86
CA THR A 104 -31.09 -43.10 20.24
C THR A 104 -32.17 -42.14 20.75
N ALA A 105 -32.04 -40.84 20.44
CA ALA A 105 -32.87 -39.80 21.05
C ALA A 105 -34.22 -39.58 20.36
N LEU A 106 -34.40 -40.06 19.12
CA LEU A 106 -35.58 -39.76 18.30
C LEU A 106 -36.36 -41.01 17.91
N PHE A 107 -37.63 -40.82 17.57
CA PHE A 107 -38.48 -41.87 16.97
C PHE A 107 -38.16 -42.08 15.48
N ALA A 108 -37.70 -41.03 14.80
CA ALA A 108 -37.25 -41.08 13.41
C ALA A 108 -35.94 -40.32 13.26
N ALA A 109 -35.06 -40.80 12.37
CA ALA A 109 -33.76 -40.18 12.17
C ALA A 109 -33.94 -38.75 11.62
N ALA A 110 -33.21 -37.82 12.21
CA ALA A 110 -33.20 -36.43 11.77
C ALA A 110 -31.76 -35.92 11.74
N SER A 111 -31.47 -35.01 10.82
CA SER A 111 -30.19 -34.31 10.75
C SER A 111 -30.39 -32.81 10.98
N LEU A 112 -29.42 -32.21 11.66
CA LEU A 112 -29.29 -30.76 11.74
C LEU A 112 -28.17 -30.34 10.79
N THR A 113 -28.54 -29.59 9.75
CA THR A 113 -27.58 -28.89 8.90
C THR A 113 -27.33 -27.52 9.49
N LEU A 114 -26.11 -27.30 9.96
CA LEU A 114 -25.71 -26.04 10.55
C LEU A 114 -24.87 -25.27 9.54
N GLY A 115 -25.18 -24.00 9.40
CA GLY A 115 -24.45 -23.10 8.52
C GLY A 115 -24.57 -21.69 9.04
N TRP A 116 -23.55 -20.89 8.77
CA TRP A 116 -23.63 -19.46 8.97
C TRP A 116 -24.21 -18.82 7.71
N THR A 117 -25.21 -17.94 7.87
CA THR A 117 -25.69 -17.07 6.79
C THR A 117 -25.30 -15.64 7.12
N GLY A 118 -24.71 -14.93 6.15
CA GLY A 118 -24.18 -13.58 6.34
C GLY A 118 -22.66 -13.50 6.53
N GLN A 119 -22.15 -12.33 6.92
CA GLN A 119 -20.71 -12.08 7.04
C GLN A 119 -20.15 -12.55 8.39
N LEU A 120 -18.92 -13.06 8.39
CA LEU A 120 -18.21 -13.45 9.61
C LEU A 120 -17.70 -12.18 10.33
N PRO A 121 -17.80 -12.07 11.67
CA PRO A 121 -17.21 -10.95 12.42
C PRO A 121 -15.67 -10.97 12.35
N VAL A 122 -15.04 -9.79 12.40
CA VAL A 122 -13.57 -9.65 12.34
C VAL A 122 -12.84 -10.50 13.38
N ALA A 123 -13.36 -10.56 14.61
CA ALA A 123 -12.78 -11.33 15.71
C ALA A 123 -12.71 -12.85 15.45
N ARG A 124 -13.42 -13.37 14.43
CA ARG A 124 -13.41 -14.78 14.03
C ARG A 124 -12.79 -14.99 12.63
N GLY A 125 -12.01 -14.03 12.13
CA GLY A 125 -11.39 -14.10 10.81
C GLY A 125 -12.24 -13.53 9.67
N GLY A 126 -13.32 -12.82 9.99
CA GLY A 126 -14.09 -12.08 9.01
C GLY A 126 -13.33 -10.90 8.39
N THR A 127 -13.59 -10.60 7.13
CA THR A 127 -12.88 -9.55 6.36
C THR A 127 -13.29 -8.13 6.74
N GLY A 128 -14.31 -7.94 7.59
CA GLY A 128 -14.73 -6.62 8.09
C GLY A 128 -15.27 -5.67 7.03
N VAL A 129 -15.60 -6.18 5.84
CA VAL A 129 -16.02 -5.40 4.65
C VAL A 129 -17.23 -4.49 4.90
N SER A 130 -18.08 -4.78 5.90
CA SER A 130 -19.23 -3.93 6.26
C SER A 130 -19.12 -3.21 7.62
N THR A 131 -18.12 -3.53 8.44
CA THR A 131 -17.97 -2.97 9.80
C THR A 131 -16.85 -1.94 9.92
N SER A 132 -16.05 -1.74 8.88
CA SER A 132 -15.14 -0.59 8.79
C SER A 132 -15.92 0.65 8.34
N THR A 133 -16.50 1.37 9.30
CA THR A 133 -17.01 2.73 9.09
C THR A 133 -15.93 3.80 9.31
N GLY A 134 -14.65 3.41 9.38
CA GLY A 134 -13.53 4.31 9.61
C GLY A 134 -12.68 4.51 8.37
N SER A 135 -12.41 5.76 8.01
CA SER A 135 -11.42 6.15 7.00
C SER A 135 -10.08 5.45 7.26
N GLY A 136 -9.78 4.44 6.44
CA GLY A 136 -8.59 3.60 6.61
C GLY A 136 -8.88 2.20 6.11
N ALA A 137 -8.63 1.98 4.83
CA ALA A 137 -8.77 0.70 4.16
C ALA A 137 -7.79 -0.34 4.76
N VAL A 138 -8.15 -0.97 5.88
CA VAL A 138 -7.58 -2.28 6.24
C VAL A 138 -8.25 -3.30 5.33
N VAL A 139 -7.78 -3.37 4.09
CA VAL A 139 -8.22 -4.36 3.12
C VAL A 139 -7.29 -5.55 3.25
N LEU A 140 -7.70 -6.54 4.03
CA LEU A 140 -7.13 -7.89 3.99
C LEU A 140 -7.63 -8.59 2.72
N ALA A 141 -7.16 -8.15 1.55
CA ALA A 141 -7.38 -8.84 0.29
C ALA A 141 -6.03 -9.06 -0.40
N THR A 142 -5.89 -10.18 -1.09
CA THR A 142 -4.66 -10.55 -1.81
C THR A 142 -4.34 -9.60 -2.98
N ALA A 143 -5.32 -8.78 -3.42
CA ALA A 143 -5.17 -7.74 -4.44
C ALA A 143 -6.25 -6.64 -4.28
N PRO A 144 -6.09 -5.69 -3.34
CA PRO A 144 -7.07 -4.62 -3.17
C PRO A 144 -7.06 -3.70 -4.40
N THR A 145 -8.22 -3.52 -5.03
CA THR A 145 -8.41 -2.46 -6.03
C THR A 145 -9.06 -1.26 -5.35
N PHE A 146 -8.35 -0.13 -5.29
CA PHE A 146 -8.92 1.11 -4.77
C PHE A 146 -9.89 1.68 -5.80
N THR A 147 -11.19 1.62 -5.51
CA THR A 147 -12.24 2.15 -6.40
C THR A 147 -12.62 3.60 -6.08
N THR A 148 -12.09 4.16 -4.98
CA THR A 148 -12.32 5.54 -4.53
C THR A 148 -11.03 6.18 -4.01
N SER A 149 -11.01 7.52 -3.90
CA SER A 149 -9.92 8.25 -3.26
C SER A 149 -9.80 7.87 -1.78
N ILE A 150 -8.57 7.70 -1.29
CA ILE A 150 -8.27 7.54 0.13
C ILE A 150 -8.23 8.94 0.75
N THR A 151 -9.22 9.27 1.59
CA THR A 151 -9.24 10.53 2.33
C THR A 151 -8.44 10.36 3.62
N LEU A 152 -7.29 11.02 3.72
CA LEU A 152 -6.49 11.11 4.94
C LEU A 152 -7.07 12.23 5.82
N GLY A 153 -8.00 11.88 6.72
CA GLY A 153 -8.59 12.84 7.64
C GLY A 153 -7.75 12.97 8.90
N SER A 154 -6.97 14.06 9.05
CA SER A 154 -6.36 14.37 10.35
C SER A 154 -5.79 15.79 10.42
N THR A 155 -5.90 16.40 11.61
CA THR A 155 -5.16 17.58 12.07
C THR A 155 -3.73 17.22 12.57
N SER A 156 -3.28 15.98 12.36
CA SER A 156 -1.99 15.40 12.79
C SER A 156 -1.34 14.59 11.65
N ASN A 157 -0.04 14.29 11.77
CA ASN A 157 0.74 13.52 10.77
C ASN A 157 -0.01 12.29 10.24
N THR A 158 -0.29 12.26 8.93
CA THR A 158 -0.78 11.06 8.24
C THR A 158 0.29 10.54 7.29
N ASN A 159 0.59 9.24 7.39
CA ASN A 159 1.60 8.59 6.57
C ASN A 159 0.93 7.57 5.65
N PHE A 160 1.20 7.66 4.36
CA PHE A 160 1.03 6.54 3.45
C PHE A 160 2.37 5.81 3.33
N LEU A 161 2.43 4.57 3.84
CA LEU A 161 3.65 3.78 3.90
C LEU A 161 3.69 2.78 2.75
N PHE A 162 4.76 2.82 1.96
CA PHE A 162 5.10 1.79 0.99
C PHE A 162 6.13 0.85 1.64
N ASN A 163 5.75 -0.40 1.92
CA ASN A 163 6.68 -1.38 2.47
C ASN A 163 7.50 -2.04 1.34
N ALA A 164 8.81 -2.16 1.51
CA ALA A 164 9.62 -3.04 0.67
C ALA A 164 9.28 -4.50 1.00
N SER A 165 9.48 -5.42 0.05
CA SER A 165 9.30 -6.86 0.26
C SER A 165 10.14 -7.43 1.41
N SER A 166 11.15 -6.71 1.88
CA SER A 166 12.05 -7.07 2.99
C SER A 166 11.65 -6.51 4.37
N GLY A 167 10.44 -5.96 4.53
CA GLY A 167 9.93 -5.52 5.84
C GLY A 167 10.46 -4.17 6.35
N SER A 168 11.21 -3.45 5.51
CA SER A 168 11.58 -2.05 5.75
C SER A 168 10.67 -1.12 4.94
N VAL A 169 10.22 -0.01 5.50
CA VAL A 169 9.47 1.02 4.77
C VAL A 169 10.36 1.53 3.61
N ALA A 170 9.99 1.21 2.37
CA ALA A 170 10.70 1.64 1.17
C ALA A 170 10.52 3.14 0.93
N GLY A 171 9.35 3.68 1.32
CA GLY A 171 9.08 5.09 1.22
C GLY A 171 7.80 5.51 1.93
N ARG A 172 7.74 6.79 2.27
CA ARG A 172 6.58 7.45 2.86
C ARG A 172 6.19 8.67 2.06
N PHE A 173 4.89 8.80 1.85
CA PHE A 173 4.25 10.06 1.48
C PHE A 173 3.54 10.59 2.72
N GLN A 174 3.92 11.77 3.18
CA GLN A 174 3.40 12.36 4.41
C GLN A 174 2.84 13.76 4.12
N LEU A 175 1.63 13.99 4.65
CA LEU A 175 1.07 15.31 4.88
C LEU A 175 0.99 15.50 6.40
N ASP A 176 1.63 16.53 6.93
CA ASP A 176 1.55 16.82 8.36
C ASP A 176 0.40 17.77 8.72
N GLY A 177 0.10 17.88 10.02
CA GLY A 177 -0.93 18.77 10.53
C GLY A 177 -0.68 20.26 10.28
N ALA A 178 0.52 20.63 9.78
CA ALA A 178 0.88 21.97 9.37
C ALA A 178 0.80 22.16 7.83
N GLY A 179 0.32 21.16 7.09
CA GLY A 179 0.14 21.21 5.64
C GLY A 179 1.42 20.97 4.83
N ASN A 180 2.49 20.49 5.46
CA ASN A 180 3.75 20.23 4.76
C ASN A 180 3.65 18.95 3.94
N LEU A 181 4.29 18.98 2.76
CA LEU A 181 4.38 17.84 1.87
C LEU A 181 5.78 17.23 1.93
N VAL A 182 5.84 15.93 2.16
CA VAL A 182 7.10 15.22 2.34
C VAL A 182 7.11 13.88 1.62
N PHE A 183 8.15 13.67 0.79
CA PHE A 183 8.49 12.38 0.18
C PHE A 183 9.82 11.90 0.75
N ARG A 184 9.84 10.70 1.30
CA ARG A 184 11.05 10.16 1.93
C ARG A 184 11.20 8.68 1.64
N ASN A 185 12.40 8.27 1.27
CA ASN A 185 12.81 6.87 1.29
C ASN A 185 13.53 6.62 2.63
N GLU A 186 13.07 5.62 3.41
CA GLU A 186 13.58 5.37 4.78
C GLU A 186 14.74 4.37 4.81
N THR A 187 15.11 3.80 3.67
CA THR A 187 16.37 3.04 3.51
C THR A 187 17.56 3.98 3.31
N SER A 188 18.73 3.58 3.82
CA SER A 188 19.98 4.34 3.68
C SER A 188 20.25 4.72 2.22
N GLY A 189 20.47 6.02 1.94
CA GLY A 189 20.74 6.52 0.58
C GLY A 189 19.51 7.06 -0.18
N GLY A 190 18.36 7.18 0.49
CA GLY A 190 17.14 7.72 -0.10
C GLY A 190 17.16 9.24 -0.37
N LEU A 191 16.49 9.69 -1.43
CA LEU A 191 16.22 11.12 -1.65
C LEU A 191 15.07 11.60 -0.73
N PHE A 192 15.28 12.76 -0.12
CA PHE A 192 14.32 13.43 0.74
C PHE A 192 13.91 14.77 0.12
N PHE A 193 12.62 14.94 -0.13
CA PHE A 193 12.02 16.20 -0.54
C PHE A 193 11.10 16.70 0.58
N ASP A 194 11.34 17.92 1.03
CA ASP A 194 10.44 18.64 1.94
C ASP A 194 10.11 20.03 1.45
N ALA A 195 8.81 20.33 1.39
CA ALA A 195 8.29 21.68 1.34
C ALA A 195 7.77 22.04 2.75
N PHE A 196 8.59 22.77 3.51
CA PHE A 196 8.32 23.15 4.90
C PHE A 196 8.53 24.64 5.12
N ASN A 197 7.57 25.31 5.78
CA ASN A 197 7.67 26.70 6.23
C ASN A 197 8.21 27.67 5.15
N GLY A 198 7.64 27.59 3.94
CA GLY A 198 8.02 28.44 2.80
C GLY A 198 9.33 28.05 2.10
N THR A 199 9.90 26.88 2.41
CA THR A 199 11.18 26.44 1.83
C THR A 199 11.07 25.06 1.21
N ILE A 200 11.77 24.84 0.10
CA ILE A 200 11.89 23.56 -0.59
C ILE A 200 13.33 23.08 -0.41
N THR A 201 13.52 21.90 0.15
CA THR A 201 14.84 21.33 0.40
C THR A 201 14.98 19.94 -0.20
N PHE A 202 16.14 19.68 -0.80
CA PHE A 202 16.54 18.37 -1.33
C PHE A 202 17.69 17.85 -0.48
N ARG A 203 17.53 16.67 0.11
CA ARG A 203 18.51 16.07 1.04
C ARG A 203 18.74 14.59 0.74
N ASN A 204 19.92 14.09 1.10
CA ASN A 204 20.15 12.65 1.19
C ASN A 204 19.78 12.12 2.60
N TYR A 205 19.15 10.95 2.67
CA TYR A 205 18.76 10.31 3.91
C TYR A 205 19.82 9.30 4.39
N GLY A 206 20.29 9.48 5.63
CA GLY A 206 21.31 8.65 6.28
C GLY A 206 21.88 9.27 7.56
N SER A 207 22.74 8.54 8.28
CA SER A 207 23.48 9.03 9.45
C SER A 207 24.47 10.11 9.02
N GLY A 208 24.04 11.38 9.04
CA GLY A 208 24.78 12.52 8.47
C GLY A 208 24.05 13.30 7.37
N SER A 209 22.72 13.14 7.26
CA SER A 209 21.84 13.78 6.27
C SER A 209 22.32 15.17 5.81
N ALA A 210 22.86 15.25 4.58
CA ALA A 210 23.37 16.47 3.99
C ALA A 210 22.30 17.12 3.11
N THR A 211 22.14 18.44 3.24
CA THR A 211 21.37 19.22 2.26
C THR A 211 22.18 19.29 0.98
N LEU A 212 21.53 19.06 -0.15
CA LEU A 212 22.13 19.21 -1.48
C LEU A 212 21.82 20.59 -2.04
N PHE A 213 20.54 20.98 -1.97
CA PHE A 213 20.04 22.21 -2.56
C PHE A 213 18.81 22.70 -1.79
N ARG A 214 18.67 24.03 -1.68
CA ARG A 214 17.56 24.66 -0.98
C ARG A 214 17.06 25.89 -1.74
N ILE A 215 15.74 25.99 -1.83
CA ILE A 215 15.02 27.20 -2.22
C ILE A 215 14.32 27.72 -0.96
N GLY A 216 14.80 28.84 -0.45
CA GLY A 216 14.20 29.58 0.65
C GLY A 216 13.28 30.70 0.17
N THR A 217 12.71 31.42 1.13
CA THR A 217 11.87 32.60 0.86
C THR A 217 12.68 33.79 0.36
N THR A 218 13.98 33.82 0.64
CA THR A 218 14.89 34.94 0.32
C THR A 218 16.10 34.53 -0.52
N ASP A 219 16.34 33.23 -0.70
CA ASP A 219 17.58 32.72 -1.28
C ASP A 219 17.37 31.39 -2.03
N VAL A 220 18.26 31.14 -2.99
CA VAL A 220 18.45 29.84 -3.62
C VAL A 220 19.91 29.49 -3.44
N ARG A 221 20.22 28.40 -2.72
CA ARG A 221 21.60 28.08 -2.32
C ARG A 221 21.94 26.61 -2.37
N ALA A 222 23.24 26.35 -2.55
CA ALA A 222 23.84 25.05 -2.32
C ALA A 222 23.67 24.61 -0.86
N GLY A 223 23.61 23.31 -0.63
CA GLY A 223 23.43 22.77 0.71
C GLY A 223 24.69 22.77 1.57
N ALA A 224 25.87 22.87 0.95
CA ALA A 224 27.15 23.08 1.62
C ALA A 224 27.96 24.16 0.89
N ASP A 225 28.76 24.90 1.65
CA ASP A 225 29.57 26.00 1.13
C ASP A 225 30.65 25.51 0.16
N ASN A 226 30.79 26.18 -0.98
CA ASN A 226 31.81 25.91 -2.01
C ASN A 226 31.95 24.44 -2.47
N THR A 227 30.83 23.70 -2.61
CA THR A 227 30.86 22.27 -2.99
C THR A 227 30.09 21.91 -4.27
N ILE A 228 29.23 22.80 -4.77
CA ILE A 228 28.34 22.50 -5.91
C ILE A 228 28.44 23.63 -6.95
N ASN A 229 28.66 23.26 -8.21
CA ASN A 229 28.68 24.17 -9.34
C ASN A 229 27.27 24.52 -9.83
N LEU A 230 27.08 25.74 -10.35
CA LEU A 230 25.84 26.13 -11.03
C LEU A 230 25.96 25.86 -12.54
N GLY A 231 25.64 24.62 -12.91
CA GLY A 231 25.80 24.11 -14.27
C GLY A 231 27.19 23.53 -14.53
N ILE A 232 27.35 22.95 -15.73
CA ILE A 232 28.60 22.35 -16.23
C ILE A 232 28.77 22.70 -17.71
N ALA A 233 29.94 22.42 -18.31
CA ALA A 233 30.25 22.84 -19.69
C ALA A 233 29.24 22.35 -20.74
N SER A 234 28.68 21.15 -20.54
CA SER A 234 27.63 20.58 -21.39
C SER A 234 26.20 20.99 -21.01
N HIS A 235 26.00 21.59 -19.84
CA HIS A 235 24.70 22.05 -19.31
C HIS A 235 24.83 23.46 -18.75
N ARG A 236 25.05 24.42 -19.67
CA ARG A 236 25.24 25.83 -19.33
C ARG A 236 23.90 26.54 -19.21
N TRP A 237 23.81 27.42 -18.21
CA TRP A 237 22.73 28.40 -18.16
C TRP A 237 22.87 29.36 -19.34
N LYS A 238 21.75 29.66 -20.00
CA LYS A 238 21.75 30.59 -21.13
C LYS A 238 22.18 31.99 -20.70
N GLU A 239 21.54 32.53 -19.67
CA GLU A 239 21.74 33.89 -19.14
C GLU A 239 21.37 33.93 -17.64
N VAL A 240 21.95 34.88 -16.89
CA VAL A 240 21.58 35.19 -15.50
C VAL A 240 21.12 36.64 -15.44
N PHE A 241 19.87 36.87 -15.01
CA PHE A 241 19.30 38.20 -14.83
C PHE A 241 19.36 38.57 -13.33
N ALA A 242 20.12 39.60 -12.98
CA ALA A 242 20.31 40.04 -11.61
C ALA A 242 20.25 41.57 -11.47
N GLY A 243 19.78 42.07 -10.33
CA GLY A 243 19.74 43.51 -10.03
C GLY A 243 21.10 44.12 -9.69
N ASN A 244 22.01 43.31 -9.15
CA ASN A 244 23.39 43.67 -8.85
C ASN A 244 24.35 42.63 -9.46
N ALA A 245 25.60 43.02 -9.67
CA ALA A 245 26.65 42.11 -10.14
C ALA A 245 26.95 41.00 -9.11
N THR A 246 27.54 39.90 -9.58
CA THR A 246 27.94 38.76 -8.74
C THR A 246 28.99 39.14 -7.71
N ILE A 247 28.81 38.71 -6.46
CA ILE A 247 29.82 38.84 -5.40
C ILE A 247 30.76 37.63 -5.48
N ASN A 248 32.07 37.89 -5.59
CA ASN A 248 33.12 36.88 -5.47
C ASN A 248 33.95 37.17 -4.21
N THR A 249 34.02 36.21 -3.29
CA THR A 249 34.81 36.36 -2.05
C THR A 249 36.28 36.54 -2.38
N SER A 250 36.91 37.59 -1.84
CA SER A 250 38.32 37.93 -2.04
C SER A 250 39.01 38.28 -0.72
N ASP A 251 38.72 37.49 0.32
CA ASP A 251 39.31 37.65 1.65
C ASP A 251 40.81 37.32 1.63
N GLU A 252 41.66 38.22 2.16
CA GLU A 252 43.12 38.05 2.14
C GLU A 252 43.59 36.83 2.94
N ARG A 253 42.83 36.42 3.97
CA ARG A 253 43.17 35.29 4.84
C ARG A 253 43.09 33.95 4.12
N LEU A 254 42.45 33.92 2.95
CA LEU A 254 42.25 32.73 2.13
C LEU A 254 43.18 32.71 0.91
N LYS A 255 44.18 33.60 0.84
CA LYS A 255 45.04 33.75 -0.33
C LYS A 255 46.51 33.66 0.03
N ASP A 256 47.25 32.92 -0.80
CA ASP A 256 48.69 33.06 -0.88
C ASP A 256 49.03 34.17 -1.87
N TRP A 257 49.78 35.18 -1.42
CA TRP A 257 50.03 36.37 -2.21
C TRP A 257 51.31 36.24 -3.03
N LEU A 258 51.15 36.19 -4.35
CA LEU A 258 52.26 35.97 -5.29
C LEU A 258 52.99 37.25 -5.75
N GLY A 259 52.51 38.44 -5.35
CA GLY A 259 53.10 39.71 -5.76
C GLY A 259 52.49 40.30 -7.03
N GLY A 260 53.26 41.17 -7.70
CA GLY A 260 52.87 41.86 -8.94
C GLY A 260 53.16 41.03 -10.19
N LEU A 261 52.69 41.52 -11.35
CA LEU A 261 52.87 40.85 -12.64
C LEU A 261 54.33 40.88 -13.12
N ALA A 262 54.79 39.75 -13.67
CA ALA A 262 56.07 39.64 -14.35
C ALA A 262 56.06 40.34 -15.73
N GLU A 263 57.23 40.66 -16.27
CA GLU A 263 57.32 41.34 -17.58
C GLU A 263 56.68 40.54 -18.72
N ALA A 264 56.84 39.21 -18.71
CA ALA A 264 56.21 38.32 -19.69
C ALA A 264 54.67 38.38 -19.60
N GLU A 265 54.13 38.46 -18.38
CA GLU A 265 52.69 38.59 -18.15
C GLU A 265 52.18 39.94 -18.65
N VAL A 266 52.92 41.03 -18.44
CA VAL A 266 52.58 42.34 -18.99
C VAL A 266 52.56 42.33 -20.51
N ARG A 267 53.59 41.79 -21.18
CA ARG A 267 53.63 41.67 -22.65
C ARG A 267 52.48 40.83 -23.19
N ALA A 268 52.20 39.69 -22.56
CA ALA A 268 51.07 38.83 -22.94
C ALA A 268 49.73 39.57 -22.81
N GLY A 269 49.53 40.29 -21.70
CA GLY A 269 48.32 41.08 -21.49
C GLY A 269 48.10 42.15 -22.56
N LEU A 270 49.15 42.89 -22.93
CA LEU A 270 49.04 43.89 -24.01
C LEU A 270 48.69 43.24 -25.36
N ARG A 271 49.32 42.11 -25.71
CA ARG A 271 48.97 41.34 -26.92
C ARG A 271 47.56 40.78 -26.89
N ILE A 272 47.05 40.40 -25.72
CA ILE A 272 45.66 39.96 -25.54
C ILE A 272 44.70 41.14 -25.69
N ALA A 273 45.04 42.32 -25.17
CA ALA A 273 44.25 43.54 -25.34
C ALA A 273 44.09 43.90 -26.82
N ASP A 274 45.18 43.81 -27.59
CA ASP A 274 45.15 44.00 -29.06
C ASP A 274 44.28 42.96 -29.79
N ALA A 275 44.08 41.79 -29.18
CA ALA A 275 43.25 40.72 -29.73
C ALA A 275 41.76 40.83 -29.36
N ILE A 276 41.35 41.81 -28.54
CA ILE A 276 39.94 42.08 -28.24
C ILE A 276 39.25 42.56 -29.52
N GLY A 277 38.13 41.93 -29.87
CA GLY A 277 37.41 42.26 -31.09
C GLY A 277 35.93 41.96 -31.03
N LEU A 278 35.28 42.20 -32.17
CA LEU A 278 33.85 41.92 -32.37
C LEU A 278 33.66 40.52 -32.94
N TYR A 279 32.65 39.80 -32.44
CA TYR A 279 32.26 38.50 -32.98
C TYR A 279 30.74 38.32 -32.99
N ARG A 280 30.27 37.34 -33.76
CA ARG A 280 28.90 36.82 -33.68
C ARG A 280 28.98 35.33 -33.44
N TRP A 281 28.01 34.77 -32.72
CA TRP A 281 27.78 33.34 -32.75
C TRP A 281 27.40 32.92 -34.18
N LEU A 282 27.83 31.73 -34.62
CA LEU A 282 27.53 31.24 -35.98
C LEU A 282 26.02 31.23 -36.26
N GLU A 283 25.20 30.96 -35.24
CA GLU A 283 23.73 30.99 -35.29
C GLU A 283 23.12 32.27 -34.67
N GLY A 284 23.93 33.29 -34.37
CA GLY A 284 23.50 34.53 -33.71
C GLY A 284 23.59 35.77 -34.60
N SER A 285 22.61 36.65 -34.50
CA SER A 285 22.59 37.91 -35.26
C SER A 285 23.28 39.08 -34.55
N ARG A 286 23.28 39.06 -33.21
CA ARG A 286 23.84 40.14 -32.38
C ARG A 286 25.36 40.11 -32.41
N VAL A 287 25.94 41.30 -32.45
CA VAL A 287 27.39 41.50 -32.33
C VAL A 287 27.77 41.53 -30.85
N HIS A 288 28.77 40.75 -30.49
CA HIS A 288 29.37 40.65 -29.17
C HIS A 288 30.81 41.18 -29.22
N VAL A 289 31.35 41.58 -28.08
CA VAL A 289 32.74 41.99 -27.92
C VAL A 289 33.45 41.07 -26.95
N GLY A 290 34.70 40.71 -27.24
CA GLY A 290 35.50 39.88 -26.35
C GLY A 290 36.73 39.28 -27.03
N VAL A 291 37.24 38.22 -26.43
CA VAL A 291 38.43 37.47 -26.89
C VAL A 291 38.04 36.07 -27.36
N ARG A 292 38.92 35.46 -28.15
CA ARG A 292 38.85 34.02 -28.49
C ARG A 292 39.75 33.25 -27.54
N ALA A 293 39.20 32.31 -26.77
CA ALA A 293 39.93 31.65 -25.69
C ALA A 293 41.21 30.93 -26.17
N GLN A 294 41.16 30.22 -27.30
CA GLN A 294 42.34 29.59 -27.89
C GLN A 294 43.40 30.61 -28.32
N GLN A 295 43.02 31.81 -28.77
CA GLN A 295 43.99 32.85 -29.11
C GLN A 295 44.71 33.37 -27.86
N VAL A 296 43.99 33.51 -26.75
CA VAL A 296 44.57 33.89 -25.45
C VAL A 296 45.58 32.85 -25.00
N ALA A 297 45.22 31.55 -25.06
CA ALA A 297 46.11 30.45 -24.73
C ALA A 297 47.42 30.50 -25.55
N ARG A 298 47.30 30.70 -26.87
CA ARG A 298 48.43 30.85 -27.80
C ARG A 298 49.37 31.99 -27.39
N ILE A 299 48.83 33.18 -27.12
CA ILE A 299 49.64 34.35 -26.71
C ILE A 299 50.39 34.08 -25.40
N LEU A 300 49.72 33.47 -24.41
CA LEU A 300 50.35 33.16 -23.13
C LEU A 300 51.51 32.18 -23.28
N ILE A 301 51.36 31.16 -24.15
CA ILE A 301 52.42 30.19 -24.44
C ILE A 301 53.59 30.86 -25.18
N GLU A 302 53.29 31.67 -26.20
CA GLU A 302 54.30 32.36 -27.01
C GLU A 302 55.13 33.37 -26.21
N GLU A 303 54.52 34.05 -25.22
CA GLU A 303 55.24 34.97 -24.32
C GLU A 303 55.95 34.25 -23.15
N GLY A 304 55.80 32.93 -23.04
CA GLY A 304 56.39 32.12 -21.98
C GLY A 304 55.72 32.24 -20.62
N VAL A 305 54.46 32.70 -20.57
CA VAL A 305 53.63 32.78 -19.35
C VAL A 305 53.06 31.41 -18.98
N GLU A 306 52.78 30.60 -20.00
CA GLU A 306 52.27 29.22 -19.90
C GLU A 306 53.21 28.26 -20.63
N THR A 307 53.25 27.01 -20.19
CA THR A 307 53.95 25.94 -20.93
C THR A 307 53.15 25.54 -22.18
N PRO A 308 53.79 25.00 -23.23
CA PRO A 308 53.07 24.47 -24.38
C PRO A 308 51.99 23.45 -23.98
N GLN A 309 50.76 23.65 -24.46
CA GLN A 309 49.59 22.79 -24.22
C GLN A 309 48.93 22.40 -25.54
N PRO A 310 48.29 21.22 -25.64
CA PRO A 310 47.47 20.86 -26.78
C PRO A 310 46.21 21.75 -26.85
N MET A 311 45.87 22.25 -28.04
CA MET A 311 44.80 23.24 -28.22
C MET A 311 43.87 22.97 -29.40
N ASP A 312 44.33 22.24 -30.41
CA ASP A 312 43.60 22.01 -31.65
C ASP A 312 42.84 20.67 -31.60
N PHE A 313 41.76 20.66 -30.82
CA PHE A 313 40.87 19.53 -30.70
C PHE A 313 39.66 19.67 -31.64
N ALA A 314 39.16 18.54 -32.16
CA ALA A 314 37.84 18.52 -32.76
C ALA A 314 36.78 18.79 -31.67
N ALA A 315 35.78 19.62 -31.99
CA ALA A 315 34.80 20.10 -31.00
C ALA A 315 33.92 18.98 -30.42
N ASP A 316 33.79 17.85 -31.11
CA ASP A 316 32.96 16.71 -30.74
C ASP A 316 33.74 15.53 -30.16
N VAL A 317 34.94 15.78 -29.64
CA VAL A 317 35.82 14.78 -29.02
C VAL A 317 35.92 15.01 -27.53
N PHE A 318 35.80 13.92 -26.77
CA PHE A 318 36.19 13.87 -25.36
C PHE A 318 37.72 13.77 -25.26
N VAL A 319 38.32 14.72 -24.56
CA VAL A 319 39.75 14.73 -24.22
C VAL A 319 39.91 14.19 -22.80
N ALA A 320 40.65 13.11 -22.62
CA ALA A 320 40.93 12.49 -21.32
C ALA A 320 42.30 12.93 -20.75
N GLU A 321 42.56 12.65 -19.47
CA GLU A 321 43.91 12.75 -18.93
C GLU A 321 44.83 11.69 -19.58
N PRO A 322 46.11 12.00 -19.89
CA PRO A 322 46.85 13.24 -19.59
C PRO A 322 46.80 14.31 -20.70
N ASP A 323 46.05 14.09 -21.78
CA ASP A 323 46.00 15.01 -22.94
C ASP A 323 45.17 16.28 -22.68
N ARG A 324 44.50 16.33 -21.52
CA ARG A 324 43.71 17.49 -21.10
C ARG A 324 44.63 18.69 -20.82
N PRO A 325 44.48 19.81 -21.54
CA PRO A 325 45.29 20.99 -21.28
C PRO A 325 44.94 21.58 -19.90
N SER A 326 45.98 22.01 -19.19
CA SER A 326 45.89 22.70 -17.91
C SER A 326 46.73 23.96 -17.96
N PHE A 327 46.17 25.07 -17.46
CA PHE A 327 46.79 26.39 -17.51
C PHE A 327 47.03 26.90 -16.09
N ARG A 328 48.16 27.58 -15.87
CA ARG A 328 48.48 28.24 -14.60
C ARG A 328 47.52 29.40 -14.32
N MET A 329 47.15 30.15 -15.36
CA MET A 329 46.24 31.28 -15.30
C MET A 329 44.78 30.81 -15.25
N ALA A 330 44.15 30.98 -14.09
CA ALA A 330 42.80 30.49 -13.84
C ALA A 330 41.71 31.15 -14.71
N PHE A 331 41.99 32.32 -15.30
CA PHE A 331 41.05 32.98 -16.21
C PHE A 331 40.86 32.24 -17.55
N LEU A 332 41.74 31.28 -17.88
CA LEU A 332 41.60 30.41 -19.05
C LEU A 332 41.21 29.01 -18.57
N THR A 333 40.09 28.49 -19.08
CA THR A 333 39.56 27.19 -18.66
C THR A 333 39.41 26.23 -19.83
N PHE A 334 39.50 24.94 -19.53
CA PHE A 334 39.20 23.88 -20.49
C PHE A 334 38.36 22.79 -19.83
N ASP A 335 37.22 22.50 -20.45
CA ASP A 335 36.28 21.47 -20.01
C ASP A 335 36.00 20.49 -21.15
N THR A 336 35.74 19.24 -20.79
CA THR A 336 35.57 18.11 -21.69
C THR A 336 34.48 17.19 -21.11
N TRP A 337 33.65 16.60 -21.96
CA TRP A 337 32.55 15.74 -21.54
C TRP A 337 32.34 14.57 -22.49
N GLU A 338 31.89 13.46 -21.93
CA GLU A 338 31.53 12.26 -22.68
C GLU A 338 30.19 12.44 -23.41
N ALA A 339 29.95 11.56 -24.37
CA ALA A 339 28.65 11.49 -25.04
C ALA A 339 27.58 11.04 -24.04
N GLU A 340 26.45 11.72 -24.03
CA GLU A 340 25.33 11.43 -23.14
C GLU A 340 24.05 11.27 -23.95
N ARG A 341 23.19 10.34 -23.53
CA ARG A 341 21.86 10.15 -24.11
C ARG A 341 20.84 10.91 -23.27
N GLU A 342 20.15 11.83 -23.90
CA GLU A 342 19.10 12.64 -23.26
C GLU A 342 17.74 12.32 -23.93
N PRO A 343 16.64 12.21 -23.16
CA PRO A 343 15.32 11.99 -23.75
C PRO A 343 14.87 13.23 -24.53
N VAL A 344 14.30 13.04 -25.72
CA VAL A 344 13.78 14.14 -26.54
C VAL A 344 12.48 14.66 -25.92
N MET A 345 12.51 15.93 -25.50
CA MET A 345 11.31 16.65 -25.05
C MET A 345 10.71 17.44 -26.22
N ARG A 346 9.41 17.26 -26.50
CA ARG A 346 8.66 18.13 -27.41
C ARG A 346 7.33 18.54 -26.79
N GLU A 347 6.75 19.62 -27.29
CA GLU A 347 5.34 19.88 -27.01
C GLU A 347 4.51 18.76 -27.64
N VAL A 348 3.95 17.90 -26.78
CA VAL A 348 3.01 16.86 -27.16
C VAL A 348 1.65 17.36 -26.73
N CYS A 349 0.72 17.50 -27.68
CA CYS A 349 -0.64 17.78 -27.28
C CYS A 349 -1.35 16.49 -26.87
N VAL A 350 -1.61 16.39 -25.57
CA VAL A 350 -2.28 15.25 -24.96
C VAL A 350 -3.79 15.45 -25.02
N LYS A 351 -4.52 14.54 -25.68
CA LYS A 351 -5.98 14.47 -25.57
C LYS A 351 -6.33 14.01 -24.15
N ARG A 352 -6.99 14.85 -23.37
CA ARG A 352 -7.62 14.37 -22.14
C ARG A 352 -8.92 13.67 -22.54
N ALA A 353 -8.93 12.34 -22.54
CA ALA A 353 -10.18 11.60 -22.49
C ALA A 353 -10.77 11.85 -21.10
N THR A 354 -11.71 12.78 -21.00
CA THR A 354 -12.52 12.92 -19.80
C THR A 354 -13.39 11.68 -19.73
N GLN A 355 -12.96 10.66 -18.98
CA GLN A 355 -13.83 9.53 -18.67
C GLN A 355 -14.82 10.00 -17.61
N SER A 356 -15.85 10.73 -18.04
CA SER A 356 -17.02 10.93 -17.21
C SER A 356 -17.76 9.60 -17.17
N ALA A 357 -17.76 8.93 -16.01
CA ALA A 357 -18.79 7.95 -15.72
C ALA A 357 -20.16 8.58 -16.03
N PRO A 358 -21.12 7.84 -16.62
CA PRO A 358 -22.42 8.41 -16.91
C PRO A 358 -23.11 8.79 -15.60
N ALA A 359 -23.15 10.09 -15.29
CA ALA A 359 -24.06 10.61 -14.29
C ALA A 359 -25.47 10.55 -14.90
N VAL A 360 -26.19 9.48 -14.62
CA VAL A 360 -27.62 9.38 -14.91
C VAL A 360 -28.35 10.31 -13.95
N ARG A 361 -28.52 11.58 -14.34
CA ARG A 361 -29.61 12.46 -13.90
C ARG A 361 -29.93 13.49 -14.98
N ASP A 362 -31.16 13.42 -15.48
CA ASP A 362 -31.91 14.39 -16.31
C ASP A 362 -31.23 15.05 -17.52
N SER A 363 -31.58 14.51 -18.69
CA SER A 363 -31.93 15.20 -19.95
C SER A 363 -31.11 16.38 -20.51
N VAL A 364 -29.85 16.58 -20.12
CA VAL A 364 -28.93 17.48 -20.86
C VAL A 364 -27.71 16.71 -21.32
N GLN A 365 -27.66 16.40 -22.62
CA GLN A 365 -26.51 15.78 -23.27
C GLN A 365 -25.35 16.80 -23.30
N ARG A 366 -24.47 16.78 -22.29
CA ARG A 366 -23.22 17.55 -22.30
C ARG A 366 -22.29 16.97 -23.36
N ILE A 367 -22.16 17.64 -24.50
CA ILE A 367 -21.09 17.40 -25.46
C ILE A 367 -19.77 17.78 -24.78
N ALA A 368 -18.97 16.80 -24.39
CA ALA A 368 -17.64 17.04 -23.86
C ALA A 368 -16.71 17.45 -24.99
N THR A 369 -16.41 18.74 -25.11
CA THR A 369 -15.35 19.24 -25.99
C THR A 369 -14.00 18.79 -25.44
N PRO A 370 -13.16 18.07 -26.20
CA PRO A 370 -11.83 17.68 -25.73
C PRO A 370 -10.99 18.94 -25.52
N SER A 371 -10.59 19.21 -24.28
CA SER A 371 -9.66 20.29 -23.98
C SER A 371 -8.24 19.86 -24.37
N TYR A 372 -7.67 20.52 -25.38
CA TYR A 372 -6.25 20.36 -25.75
C TYR A 372 -5.43 21.35 -24.92
N ARG A 373 -4.44 20.87 -24.19
CA ARG A 373 -3.45 21.74 -23.55
C ARG A 373 -2.06 21.34 -24.08
N PRO A 374 -1.22 22.31 -24.50
CA PRO A 374 0.17 22.01 -24.78
C PRO A 374 0.80 21.51 -23.47
N LYS A 375 1.43 20.35 -23.53
CA LYS A 375 2.29 19.83 -22.47
C LYS A 375 3.63 19.54 -23.10
N VAL A 376 4.70 19.95 -22.43
CA VAL A 376 6.03 19.45 -22.75
C VAL A 376 6.09 18.03 -22.20
N GLY A 377 6.34 17.05 -23.06
CA GLY A 377 6.41 15.64 -22.71
C GLY A 377 7.53 14.94 -23.48
N GLU A 378 7.98 13.83 -22.94
CA GLU A 378 8.93 12.93 -23.61
C GLU A 378 8.28 12.41 -24.90
N VAL A 379 9.03 12.44 -26.00
CA VAL A 379 8.58 11.84 -27.26
C VAL A 379 8.73 10.33 -27.13
N VAL A 380 7.62 9.62 -27.24
CA VAL A 380 7.57 8.16 -27.29
C VAL A 380 7.11 7.75 -28.68
N ASP A 381 7.91 6.96 -29.39
CA ASP A 381 7.53 6.34 -30.66
C ASP A 381 7.06 4.88 -30.45
N ALA A 382 6.88 4.12 -31.54
CA ALA A 382 6.42 2.74 -31.46
C ALA A 382 7.42 1.81 -30.72
N ASP A 383 8.69 2.21 -30.61
CA ASP A 383 9.80 1.43 -30.05
C ASP A 383 10.23 1.92 -28.65
N GLY A 384 9.70 3.06 -28.18
CA GLY A 384 9.89 3.56 -26.82
C GLY A 384 10.27 5.04 -26.77
N LEU A 385 11.02 5.43 -25.74
CA LEU A 385 11.52 6.81 -25.59
C LEU A 385 12.46 7.15 -26.75
N VAL A 386 12.21 8.27 -27.41
CA VAL A 386 13.11 8.81 -28.43
C VAL A 386 14.26 9.51 -27.70
N TRP A 387 15.47 9.02 -27.91
CA TRP A 387 16.69 9.58 -27.34
C TRP A 387 17.38 10.49 -28.34
N ARG A 388 17.89 11.62 -27.86
CA ARG A 388 18.89 12.41 -28.57
C ARG A 388 20.24 12.12 -27.95
N GLU A 389 21.18 11.70 -28.78
CA GLU A 389 22.58 11.61 -28.37
C GLU A 389 23.18 13.01 -28.41
N ARG A 390 23.58 13.52 -27.25
CA ARG A 390 24.53 14.61 -27.18
C ARG A 390 25.90 14.00 -27.37
N LYS A 391 26.59 14.42 -28.43
CA LYS A 391 27.95 13.98 -28.70
C LYS A 391 28.89 14.37 -27.55
N ALA A 392 29.98 13.63 -27.43
CA ALA A 392 31.14 14.05 -26.67
C ALA A 392 31.60 15.44 -27.15
N GLY A 393 32.38 16.13 -26.33
CA GLY A 393 32.92 17.42 -26.75
C GLY A 393 33.82 18.07 -25.72
N ASN A 394 34.35 19.22 -26.12
CA ASN A 394 35.23 20.03 -25.30
C ASN A 394 34.99 21.52 -25.58
N LEU A 395 35.37 22.36 -24.63
CA LEU A 395 35.20 23.81 -24.72
C LEU A 395 36.27 24.55 -23.94
N PHE A 396 36.87 25.54 -24.60
CA PHE A 396 37.69 26.55 -23.94
C PHE A 396 36.79 27.67 -23.41
N GLY A 397 37.02 28.07 -22.17
CA GLY A 397 36.30 29.14 -21.48
C GLY A 397 37.22 30.27 -21.04
N ILE A 398 36.62 31.43 -20.77
CA ILE A 398 37.31 32.60 -20.20
C ILE A 398 36.53 33.09 -18.99
N ARG A 399 37.22 33.31 -17.86
CA ARG A 399 36.69 34.07 -16.73
C ARG A 399 36.90 35.55 -16.98
N THR A 400 35.89 36.17 -17.58
CA THR A 400 35.99 37.56 -18.08
C THR A 400 36.34 38.58 -16.99
N GLY A 401 35.87 38.38 -15.76
CA GLY A 401 36.21 39.25 -14.62
C GLY A 401 37.70 39.22 -14.26
N GLU A 402 38.28 38.02 -14.16
CA GLU A 402 39.72 37.86 -13.88
C GLU A 402 40.59 38.38 -15.05
N LEU A 403 40.19 38.08 -16.30
CA LEU A 403 40.89 38.60 -17.47
C LEU A 403 40.87 40.13 -17.51
N ALA A 404 39.74 40.77 -17.23
CA ALA A 404 39.65 42.24 -17.21
C ALA A 404 40.57 42.87 -16.15
N LEU A 405 40.68 42.26 -14.97
CA LEU A 405 41.61 42.70 -13.92
C LEU A 405 43.07 42.55 -14.36
N PHE A 406 43.40 41.42 -14.98
CA PHE A 406 44.74 41.17 -15.52
C PHE A 406 45.12 42.22 -16.57
N LEU A 407 44.28 42.46 -17.57
CA LEU A 407 44.53 43.46 -18.61
C LEU A 407 44.65 44.88 -18.03
N SER A 408 43.80 45.22 -17.06
CA SER A 408 43.87 46.53 -16.38
C SER A 408 45.21 46.73 -15.66
N ALA A 409 45.74 45.67 -15.04
CA ALA A 409 47.04 45.69 -14.38
C ALA A 409 48.19 45.79 -15.39
N CYS A 410 48.12 45.08 -16.52
CA CYS A 410 49.10 45.18 -17.60
C CYS A 410 49.15 46.60 -18.19
N GLU A 411 48.00 47.19 -18.52
CA GLU A 411 47.94 48.58 -19.00
C GLU A 411 48.46 49.58 -17.96
N ALA A 412 48.17 49.37 -16.68
CA ALA A 412 48.69 50.22 -15.62
C ALA A 412 50.21 50.10 -15.44
N ALA A 413 50.79 48.92 -15.70
CA ALA A 413 52.24 48.74 -15.74
C ALA A 413 52.85 49.51 -16.93
N GLU A 414 52.24 49.41 -18.11
CA GLU A 414 52.73 50.10 -19.31
C GLU A 414 52.62 51.62 -19.18
N ARG A 415 51.50 52.14 -18.66
CA ARG A 415 51.35 53.58 -18.38
C ARG A 415 52.43 54.10 -17.43
N ARG A 416 52.80 53.34 -16.40
CA ARG A 416 53.89 53.71 -15.48
C ARG A 416 55.24 53.71 -16.19
N ARG A 417 55.50 52.73 -17.06
CA ARG A 417 56.71 52.65 -17.88
C ARG A 417 56.82 53.86 -18.81
N MET A 418 55.75 54.21 -19.51
CA MET A 418 55.71 55.39 -20.38
C MET A 418 55.95 56.68 -19.60
N SER A 419 55.33 56.85 -18.43
CA SER A 419 55.56 58.01 -17.56
C SER A 419 57.02 58.15 -17.16
N ALA A 420 57.66 57.05 -16.74
CA ALA A 420 59.07 57.07 -16.36
C ALA A 420 60.00 57.43 -17.54
N LEU A 421 59.68 56.98 -18.75
CA LEU A 421 60.42 57.36 -19.96
C LEU A 421 60.23 58.83 -20.32
N LEU A 422 59.01 59.36 -20.16
CA LEU A 422 58.72 60.78 -20.37
C LEU A 422 59.49 61.65 -19.38
N ASP A 423 59.53 61.27 -18.10
CA ASP A 423 60.29 61.99 -17.08
C ASP A 423 61.78 62.06 -17.45
N GLN A 424 62.36 60.95 -17.92
CA GLN A 424 63.75 60.88 -18.40
C GLN A 424 64.03 61.73 -19.64
N LEU A 425 63.03 62.00 -20.49
CA LEU A 425 63.17 62.87 -21.66
C LEU A 425 63.05 64.36 -21.33
N THR A 426 62.46 64.68 -20.17
CA THR A 426 62.25 66.07 -19.72
C THR A 426 63.35 66.61 -18.80
N THR A 427 64.23 65.73 -18.32
CA THR A 427 65.48 66.05 -17.60
C THR A 427 66.68 65.99 -18.52
#